data_AF-A0ABD4UQN1-F1
#
_entry.id   AF-A0ABD4UQN1-F1
#
_cell.length_a   1.000
_cell.length_b   1.000
_cell.length_c   1.000
_cell.angle_alpha   90.00
_cell.angle_beta   90.00
_cell.angle_gamma   90.00
#
_symmetry.space_group_name_H-M   'P 1'
#
loop_
_entity.id
_entity.type
_entity.pdbx_description
1 polymer ?
#
loop_
_entity_poly.entity_id
_entity_poly.type
_entity_poly.pdbx_seq_one_letter_code
_entity_poly.pdbx_strand_id
1 'polypeptide(L)' 'MNTEHVHGWSTKAELDFVDQLASSTSAISLLQGYLAGMKHRVDFGQIDPGLTMRYANERLTALTMKLAS' A
#
# COMPACT_ATOMS: atom_id res chain seq x y z
N MET A 1 20.52 -26.49 7.94
CA MET A 1 20.56 -25.03 8.12
C MET A 1 19.12 -24.55 8.07
N ASN A 2 18.62 -24.01 9.18
CA ASN A 2 17.24 -23.56 9.33
C ASN A 2 17.00 -22.37 8.40
N THR A 3 16.18 -22.55 7.36
CA THR A 3 15.56 -21.43 6.66
C THR A 3 14.54 -20.83 7.62
N GLU A 4 14.96 -19.83 8.37
CA GLU A 4 14.04 -18.95 9.08
C GLU A 4 13.19 -18.27 8.00
N HIS A 5 12.03 -18.85 7.71
CA HIS A 5 10.98 -18.21 6.93
C HIS A 5 10.58 -16.97 7.70
N VAL A 6 11.19 -15.83 7.37
CA VAL A 6 10.83 -14.53 7.90
C VAL A 6 9.35 -14.33 7.56
N HIS A 7 8.47 -14.60 8.53
CA HIS A 7 7.02 -14.40 8.47
C HIS A 7 6.74 -12.90 8.55
N GLY A 8 7.27 -12.15 7.59
CA GLY A 8 7.13 -10.71 7.50
C GLY A 8 6.58 -10.36 6.12
N TRP A 9 5.55 -9.54 6.11
CA TRP A 9 5.07 -8.95 4.87
C TRP A 9 6.23 -8.18 4.21
N SER A 10 6.62 -8.56 3.00
CA SER A 10 7.71 -7.89 2.28
C SER A 10 7.19 -6.63 1.59
N THR A 11 8.02 -5.60 1.39
CA THR A 11 7.64 -4.39 0.63
C THR A 11 6.97 -4.72 -0.70
N LYS A 12 7.47 -5.73 -1.44
CA LYS A 12 6.88 -6.17 -2.70
C LYS A 12 5.44 -6.68 -2.56
N ALA A 13 5.14 -7.44 -1.51
CA ALA A 13 3.79 -7.93 -1.26
C ALA A 13 2.84 -6.78 -0.89
N GLU A 14 3.37 -5.73 -0.23
CA GLU A 14 2.59 -4.56 0.16
C GLU A 14 2.26 -3.68 -1.05
N LEU A 15 3.21 -3.55 -1.98
CA LEU A 15 2.95 -2.92 -3.27
C LEU A 15 1.89 -3.65 -4.09
N ASP A 16 1.93 -4.99 -4.11
CA ASP A 16 0.93 -5.81 -4.79
C ASP A 16 -0.46 -5.62 -4.18
N PHE A 17 -0.55 -5.59 -2.85
CA PHE A 17 -1.78 -5.28 -2.14
C PHE A 17 -2.32 -3.87 -2.45
N VAL A 18 -1.46 -2.87 -2.47
CA VAL A 18 -1.83 -1.51 -2.88
C VAL A 18 -2.34 -1.48 -4.33
N ASP A 19 -1.77 -2.28 -5.23
CA ASP A 19 -2.23 -2.41 -6.61
C ASP A 19 -3.63 -3.05 -6.69
N GLN A 20 -3.87 -4.11 -5.93
CA GLN A 20 -5.20 -4.73 -5.81
C GLN A 20 -6.25 -3.76 -5.24
N LEU A 21 -5.88 -2.96 -4.23
CA LEU A 21 -6.75 -1.90 -3.71
C LEU A 21 -7.05 -0.86 -4.80
N ALA A 22 -6.04 -0.47 -5.58
CA ALA A 22 -6.18 0.49 -6.67
C ALA A 22 -7.06 -0.03 -7.84
N SER A 23 -7.21 -1.35 -7.98
CA SER A 23 -8.08 -1.97 -9.00
C SER A 23 -9.55 -2.11 -8.57
N SER A 24 -9.89 -1.83 -7.30
CA SER A 24 -11.27 -1.92 -6.81
C SER A 24 -12.13 -0.73 -7.22
N THR A 25 -13.45 -0.91 -7.33
CA THR A 25 -14.39 0.20 -7.62
C THR A 25 -14.32 1.31 -6.56
N SER A 26 -14.02 0.95 -5.31
CA SER A 26 -13.83 1.89 -4.20
C SER A 26 -12.36 2.23 -3.94
N ALA A 27 -11.50 2.12 -4.96
CA ALA A 27 -10.05 2.28 -4.83
C ALA A 27 -9.63 3.58 -4.13
N ILE A 28 -10.28 4.70 -4.43
CA ILE A 28 -9.96 6.00 -3.81
C ILE A 28 -10.15 5.93 -2.29
N SER A 29 -11.31 5.49 -1.81
CA SER A 29 -11.60 5.38 -0.38
C SER A 29 -10.72 4.35 0.32
N LEU A 30 -10.42 3.23 -0.36
CA LEU A 30 -9.55 2.18 0.15
C LEU A 30 -8.10 2.65 0.29
N LEU A 31 -7.55 3.32 -0.71
CA LEU A 31 -6.20 3.89 -0.67
C LEU A 31 -6.09 5.01 0.38
N GLN A 32 -7.14 5.84 0.53
CA GLN A 32 -7.18 6.85 1.60
C GLN A 32 -7.20 6.21 2.99
N GLY A 33 -8.02 5.17 3.19
CA GLY A 33 -8.06 4.41 4.44
C GLY A 33 -6.74 3.69 4.73
N TYR A 34 -6.11 3.12 3.70
CA TYR A 34 -4.80 2.51 3.79
C TYR A 34 -3.71 3.51 4.21
N LEU A 35 -3.66 4.70 3.57
CA LEU A 35 -2.72 5.76 3.93
C LEU A 35 -2.95 6.29 5.35
N ALA A 36 -4.22 6.40 5.78
CA ALA A 36 -4.55 6.74 7.16
C ALA A 36 -4.06 5.66 8.14
N GLY A 37 -4.31 4.39 7.84
CA GLY A 37 -3.83 3.25 8.64
C GLY A 37 -2.31 3.20 8.73
N MET A 38 -1.61 3.43 7.62
CA MET A 38 -0.14 3.49 7.56
C MET A 38 0.43 4.60 8.45
N LYS A 39 -0.25 5.75 8.63
CA LYS A 39 0.19 6.80 9.55
C LYS A 39 0.09 6.39 11.03
N HIS A 40 -0.83 5.50 11.36
CA HIS A 40 -1.02 4.99 12.73
C HIS A 40 -0.23 3.71 13.00
N ARG A 41 0.34 3.10 11.96
CA ARG A 41 1.14 1.89 12.08
C ARG A 41 2.51 2.24 12.68
N VAL A 42 2.81 1.60 13.81
CA VAL A 42 4.07 1.78 14.54
C VAL A 42 5.10 0.69 14.23
N ASP A 43 4.64 -0.44 13.66
CA ASP A 43 5.48 -1.56 13.26
C ASP A 43 5.23 -1.91 11.80
N PHE A 44 6.30 -1.85 11.00
CA PHE A 44 6.27 -2.14 9.57
C PHE A 44 7.00 -3.45 9.23
N GLY A 45 7.63 -4.11 10.20
CA GLY A 45 8.39 -5.34 10.00
C GLY A 45 9.50 -5.19 8.94
N GLN A 46 9.27 -5.74 7.75
CA GLN A 46 10.19 -5.72 6.60
C GLN A 46 9.69 -4.83 5.45
N ILE A 47 8.60 -4.10 5.66
CA ILE A 47 8.03 -3.17 4.69
C ILE A 47 8.80 -1.85 4.75
N ASP A 48 9.09 -1.28 3.59
CA ASP A 48 9.51 0.12 3.48
C ASP A 48 8.26 1.03 3.44
N PRO A 49 7.89 1.69 4.54
CA PRO A 49 6.68 2.51 4.59
C PRO A 49 6.79 3.73 3.68
N GLY A 50 7.99 4.28 3.48
CA GLY A 50 8.20 5.45 2.63
C GLY A 50 7.87 5.14 1.18
N LEU A 51 8.43 4.05 0.66
CA LEU A 51 8.18 3.58 -0.70
C LEU A 51 6.71 3.19 -0.89
N THR A 52 6.13 2.50 0.09
CA THR A 52 4.75 2.01 0.01
C THR A 52 3.72 3.16 0.09
N MET A 53 3.88 4.10 1.02
CA MET A 53 2.99 5.27 1.13
C MET A 53 3.10 6.16 -0.12
N ARG A 54 4.30 6.28 -0.68
CA ARG A 54 4.52 7.05 -1.90
C ARG A 54 3.83 6.38 -3.09
N TYR A 55 3.98 5.07 -3.25
CA TYR A 55 3.28 4.30 -4.28
C TYR A 55 1.75 4.38 -4.14
N ALA A 56 1.22 4.23 -2.92
CA ALA A 56 -0.22 4.36 -2.66
C ALA A 56 -0.75 5.77 -2.98
N ASN A 57 0.01 6.83 -2.69
CA ASN A 57 -0.33 8.20 -3.10
C ASN A 57 -0.34 8.35 -4.61
N GLU A 58 0.68 7.83 -5.33
CA GLU A 58 0.72 7.90 -6.79
C GLU A 58 -0.50 7.23 -7.44
N ARG A 59 -0.90 6.06 -6.93
CA ARG A 59 -2.13 5.38 -7.39
C ARG A 59 -3.38 6.19 -7.08
N LEU A 60 -3.48 6.75 -5.88
CA LEU A 60 -4.62 7.59 -5.47
C LEU A 60 -4.74 8.83 -6.36
N THR A 61 -3.63 9.52 -6.62
CA THR A 61 -3.59 10.69 -7.51
C THR A 61 -4.00 10.31 -8.93
N ALA A 62 -3.45 9.21 -9.47
CA ALA A 62 -3.80 8.73 -10.81
C ALA A 62 -5.30 8.40 -10.94
N LEU A 63 -5.89 7.75 -9.94
CA LEU A 63 -7.32 7.44 -9.92
C LEU A 63 -8.18 8.70 -9.79
N THR A 64 -7.76 9.65 -8.94
CA THR A 64 -8.48 10.92 -8.76
C THR A 64 -8.44 11.76 -10.02
N MET A 65 -7.31 11.81 -10.72
CA MET A 65 -7.19 12.49 -12.02
C MET A 65 -8.05 11.84 -13.09
N LYS A 66 -8.12 10.50 -13.13
CA LYS A 66 -9.01 9.77 -14.05
C LYS A 66 -10.49 10.05 -13.80
N LEU A 67 -10.89 10.23 -12.54
CA LEU A 67 -12.28 10.50 -12.18
C LEU A 67 -12.68 11.96 -12.44
N ALA A 68 -11.70 12.87 -12.47
CA ALA A 68 -11.89 14.29 -12.77
C ALA A 68 -11.79 14.63 -14.28
N SER A 69 -11.46 13.64 -15.12
CA SER A 69 -11.45 13.75 -16.59
C SER A 69 -12.73 13.19 -17.18
#